data_AF-A0A376E3I5-F1
#
_entry.id   AF-A0A376E3I5-F1
#
_cell.length_a   1.000
_cell.length_b   1.000
_cell.length_c   1.000
_cell.angle_alpha   90.00
_cell.angle_beta   90.00
_cell.angle_gamma   90.00
#
_symmetry.space_group_name_H-M   'P 1'
#
loop_
_entity.id
_entity.type
_entity.pdbx_description
1 polymer ?
#
loop_
_entity_poly.entity_id
_entity_poly.type
_entity_poly.pdbx_seq_one_letter_code
_entity_poly.pdbx_strand_id
1 'polypeptide(L)'
;MIPVLLITNKADITTDFVVRRLKESNIKFYRFNTEDLGCSVEVNFNFESDSFKIFERMTGIEIDLLNVKSVYFRRPELPDDNQELTNAESHFIRNEISYTLEGIYKILNSAFWLNNVNDIRNAENKIYQLRVAKRLGFNMTASLITVNSSDIDHPISIQSDQVISV
;
A
#
# COMPACT_ATOMS: atom_id res chain seq x y z
N MET A 1 24.01 4.76 -0.87
CA MET A 1 23.16 3.59 -1.12
C MET A 1 22.18 3.42 0.03
N ILE A 2 20.89 3.31 -0.30
CA ILE A 2 19.79 3.11 0.64
C ILE A 2 19.22 1.71 0.37
N PRO A 3 19.54 0.70 1.20
CA PRO A 3 19.11 -0.68 0.97
C PRO A 3 17.65 -0.94 1.38
N VAL A 4 17.07 -0.14 2.27
CA VAL A 4 15.72 -0.36 2.81
C VAL A 4 14.80 0.80 2.43
N LEU A 5 13.68 0.50 1.81
CA LEU A 5 12.62 1.45 1.49
C LEU A 5 11.40 1.18 2.37
N LEU A 6 10.92 2.19 3.11
CA LEU A 6 9.68 2.13 3.85
C LEU A 6 8.62 2.87 3.03
N ILE A 7 7.65 2.17 2.48
CA ILE A 7 6.54 2.74 1.72
C ILE A 7 5.35 2.86 2.68
N THR A 8 5.02 4.10 3.06
CA THR A 8 4.07 4.41 4.14
C THR A 8 3.36 5.74 3.90
N ASN A 9 2.63 6.22 4.91
CA ASN A 9 2.20 7.60 5.04
C ASN A 9 2.79 8.28 6.29
N LYS A 10 2.63 9.60 6.42
CA LYS A 10 3.08 10.43 7.56
C LYS A 10 2.37 10.11 8.86
N ALA A 11 1.08 9.78 8.81
CA ALA A 11 0.24 9.50 9.98
C ALA A 11 0.51 8.11 10.61
N ASP A 12 1.20 7.20 9.92
CA ASP A 12 1.51 5.87 10.45
C ASP A 12 2.63 5.88 11.49
N ILE A 13 2.23 6.11 12.75
CA ILE A 13 3.07 6.02 13.95
C ILE A 13 3.71 4.63 14.09
N THR A 14 3.11 3.56 13.52
CA THR A 14 3.69 2.21 13.59
C THR A 14 5.05 2.17 12.90
N THR A 15 5.18 2.87 11.77
CA THR A 15 6.42 2.91 11.00
C THR A 15 7.54 3.62 11.76
N ASP A 16 7.23 4.51 12.71
CA ASP A 16 8.25 5.15 13.56
C ASP A 16 9.00 4.14 14.44
N PHE A 17 8.34 3.07 14.89
CA PHE A 17 9.02 1.99 15.63
C PHE A 17 10.01 1.24 14.73
N VAL A 18 9.68 1.04 13.46
CA VAL A 18 10.57 0.42 12.47
C VAL A 18 11.76 1.34 12.19
N VAL A 19 11.50 2.61 11.93
CA VAL A 19 12.53 3.66 11.76
C VAL A 19 13.49 3.68 12.95
N ARG A 20 12.97 3.66 14.17
CA ARG A 20 13.78 3.63 15.39
C ARG A 20 14.72 2.41 15.40
N ARG A 21 14.21 1.21 15.11
CA ARG A 21 15.02 -0.02 15.08
C ARG A 21 16.09 -0.01 13.99
N LEU A 22 15.76 0.51 12.81
CA LEU A 22 16.71 0.66 11.71
C LEU A 22 17.84 1.63 12.08
N LYS A 23 17.51 2.76 12.73
CA LYS A 23 18.48 3.70 13.27
C LYS A 23 19.37 3.07 14.35
N GLU A 24 18.76 2.39 15.34
CA GLU A 24 19.49 1.67 16.40
C GLU A 24 20.44 0.61 15.83
N SER A 25 20.10 0.03 14.67
CA SER A 25 20.91 -0.97 13.96
C SER A 25 21.88 -0.38 12.92
N ASN A 26 21.98 0.95 12.81
CA ASN A 26 22.78 1.65 11.78
C ASN A 26 22.48 1.20 10.32
N ILE A 27 21.24 0.81 10.05
CA ILE A 27 20.79 0.43 8.71
C ILE A 27 20.31 1.69 7.99
N LYS A 28 20.84 1.95 6.80
CA LYS A 28 20.37 3.05 5.94
C LYS A 28 19.00 2.71 5.37
N PHE A 29 18.07 3.65 5.43
CA PHE A 29 16.73 3.50 4.90
C PHE A 29 16.21 4.83 4.36
N TYR A 30 15.14 4.77 3.57
CA TYR A 30 14.35 5.92 3.16
C TYR A 30 12.88 5.69 3.53
N ARG A 31 12.26 6.67 4.18
CA ARG A 31 10.82 6.66 4.46
C ARG A 31 10.13 7.43 3.35
N PHE A 32 9.53 6.70 2.43
CA PHE A 32 8.71 7.25 1.37
C PHE A 32 7.27 7.38 1.88
N ASN A 33 6.87 8.60 2.22
CA ASN A 33 5.47 8.93 2.45
C ASN A 33 4.80 9.11 1.08
N THR A 34 3.89 8.23 0.70
CA THR A 34 3.37 8.19 -0.68
C THR A 34 2.47 9.39 -1.03
N GLU A 35 1.88 10.05 -0.03
CA GLU A 35 1.11 11.27 -0.19
C GLU A 35 1.97 12.50 -0.52
N ASP A 36 3.31 12.38 -0.44
CA ASP A 36 4.23 13.41 -0.91
C ASP A 36 4.57 13.29 -2.40
N LEU A 37 4.15 12.21 -3.06
CA LEU A 37 4.43 11.99 -4.48
C LEU A 37 3.71 13.04 -5.34
N GLY A 38 4.47 13.75 -6.17
CA GLY A 38 3.98 14.89 -6.96
C GLY A 38 4.05 16.23 -6.22
N CYS A 39 4.25 16.24 -4.90
CA CYS A 39 4.24 17.44 -4.06
C CYS A 39 5.61 17.81 -3.47
N SER A 40 6.34 16.87 -2.89
CA SER A 40 7.70 17.10 -2.39
C SER A 40 8.66 15.98 -2.79
N VAL A 41 8.09 14.86 -3.21
CA VAL A 41 8.77 13.71 -3.80
C VAL A 41 8.44 13.62 -5.28
N GLU A 42 9.46 13.41 -6.09
CA GLU A 42 9.38 13.25 -7.54
C GLU A 42 9.89 11.87 -7.96
N VAL A 43 9.46 11.43 -9.14
CA VAL A 43 9.98 10.23 -9.79
C VAL A 43 10.61 10.61 -11.13
N ASN A 44 11.74 9.97 -11.43
CA ASN A 44 12.43 10.10 -12.71
C ASN A 44 12.72 8.69 -13.24
N PHE A 45 11.91 8.26 -14.22
CA PHE A 45 12.03 6.95 -14.85
C PHE A 45 12.56 7.11 -16.27
N ASN A 46 13.85 6.83 -16.46
CA ASN A 46 14.50 6.87 -17.75
C ASN A 46 14.71 5.42 -18.24
N PHE A 47 13.88 5.01 -19.20
CA PHE A 47 13.89 3.66 -19.76
C PHE A 47 15.02 3.41 -20.76
N GLU A 48 15.66 4.45 -21.29
CA GLU A 48 16.80 4.30 -22.22
C GLU A 48 18.09 3.95 -21.46
N SER A 49 18.25 4.53 -20.26
CA SER A 49 19.41 4.31 -19.39
C SER A 49 19.16 3.35 -18.23
N ASP A 50 17.97 2.74 -18.17
CA ASP A 50 17.54 1.84 -17.09
C ASP A 50 17.69 2.47 -15.69
N SER A 51 17.36 3.77 -15.59
CA SER A 51 17.51 4.57 -14.37
C SER A 51 16.14 4.92 -13.80
N PHE A 52 15.78 4.31 -12.67
CA PHE A 52 14.51 4.55 -11.99
C PHE A 52 14.72 5.15 -10.62
N LYS A 53 14.44 6.44 -10.47
CA LYS A 53 14.83 7.19 -9.28
C LYS A 53 13.64 7.86 -8.61
N ILE A 54 13.68 7.90 -7.28
CA ILE A 54 12.88 8.80 -6.45
C ILE A 54 13.79 9.95 -6.00
N PHE A 55 13.28 11.18 -6.04
CA PHE A 55 13.99 12.36 -5.56
C PHE A 55 13.12 13.12 -4.56
N GLU A 56 13.64 13.40 -3.36
CA GLU A 56 12.96 14.22 -2.37
C GLU A 56 13.57 15.62 -2.32
N ARG A 57 12.77 16.62 -2.75
CA ARG A 57 13.23 17.99 -2.94
C ARG A 57 13.76 18.63 -1.65
N MET A 58 13.10 18.37 -0.53
CA MET A 58 13.41 19.01 0.75
C MET A 58 14.74 18.54 1.34
N THR A 59 15.09 17.27 1.13
CA THR A 59 16.28 16.66 1.71
C THR A 59 17.43 16.54 0.69
N GLY A 60 17.13 16.68 -0.60
CA GLY A 60 18.06 16.42 -1.69
C GLY A 60 18.42 14.95 -1.83
N ILE A 61 17.67 14.05 -1.20
CA ILE A 61 17.93 12.61 -1.24
C ILE A 61 17.45 12.07 -2.58
N GLU A 62 18.32 11.31 -3.24
CA GLU A 62 18.01 10.53 -4.42
C GLU A 62 18.12 9.03 -4.10
N ILE A 63 17.11 8.27 -4.49
CA ILE A 63 17.03 6.82 -4.29
C ILE A 63 16.87 6.17 -5.66
N ASP A 64 17.87 5.38 -6.05
CA ASP A 64 17.75 4.47 -7.18
C ASP A 64 17.00 3.20 -6.75
N LEU A 65 15.83 2.98 -7.35
CA LEU A 65 14.94 1.87 -7.02
C LEU A 65 15.56 0.51 -7.32
N LEU A 66 16.45 0.40 -8.31
CA LEU A 66 17.11 -0.86 -8.64
C LEU A 66 18.13 -1.29 -7.58
N ASN A 67 18.57 -0.35 -6.73
CA ASN A 67 19.51 -0.60 -5.64
C ASN A 67 18.84 -0.90 -4.29
N VAL A 68 17.50 -0.85 -4.22
CA VAL A 68 16.73 -1.19 -3.02
C VAL A 68 16.72 -2.71 -2.84
N LYS A 69 17.11 -3.17 -1.65
CA LYS A 69 17.21 -4.60 -1.31
C LYS A 69 16.01 -5.11 -0.53
N SER A 70 15.35 -4.25 0.22
CA SER A 70 14.20 -4.62 1.04
C SER A 70 13.17 -3.51 1.09
N VAL A 71 11.90 -3.90 1.08
CA VAL A 71 10.76 -2.99 1.12
C VAL A 71 9.87 -3.37 2.30
N TYR A 72 9.60 -2.39 3.15
CA TYR A 72 8.53 -2.48 4.16
C TYR A 72 7.33 -1.70 3.63
N PHE A 73 6.21 -2.39 3.40
CA PHE A 73 5.03 -1.81 2.81
C PHE A 73 3.91 -1.72 3.85
N ARG A 74 3.46 -0.50 4.15
CA ARG A 74 2.45 -0.28 5.17
C ARG A 74 1.61 0.96 4.93
N ARG A 75 0.34 0.76 4.60
CA ARG A 75 -0.68 1.83 4.54
C ARG A 75 -0.24 3.05 3.71
N PRO A 76 0.24 2.88 2.45
CA PRO A 76 0.43 4.05 1.61
C PRO A 76 -0.89 4.81 1.45
N GLU A 77 -0.81 6.13 1.41
CA GLU A 77 -1.93 7.03 1.15
C GLU A 77 -1.67 7.87 -0.10
N LEU A 78 -2.74 8.31 -0.74
CA LEU A 78 -2.68 9.27 -1.84
C LEU A 78 -2.73 10.70 -1.26
N PRO A 79 -2.22 11.72 -1.97
CA PRO A 79 -2.32 13.09 -1.51
C PRO A 79 -3.77 13.51 -1.22
N ASP A 80 -3.92 14.42 -0.25
CA ASP A 80 -5.20 15.04 0.04
C ASP A 80 -5.72 15.85 -1.16
N ASP A 81 -7.04 16.03 -1.20
CA ASP A 81 -7.66 16.86 -2.23
C ASP A 81 -7.20 18.31 -2.08
N ASN A 82 -6.72 18.88 -3.17
CA ASN A 82 -6.43 20.31 -3.23
C ASN A 82 -7.74 21.08 -3.45
N GLN A 83 -8.07 21.98 -2.53
CA GLN A 83 -9.29 22.79 -2.58
C GLN A 83 -9.39 23.72 -3.80
N GLU A 84 -8.26 23.98 -4.46
CA GLU A 84 -8.21 24.79 -5.69
C GLU A 84 -8.56 23.98 -6.95
N LEU A 85 -8.59 22.64 -6.86
CA LEU A 85 -8.89 21.75 -7.99
C LEU A 85 -10.37 21.39 -8.02
N THR A 86 -10.89 21.16 -9.23
CA THR A 86 -12.18 20.53 -9.40
C THR A 86 -12.13 19.05 -8.97
N ASN A 87 -13.28 18.48 -8.62
CA ASN A 87 -13.37 17.05 -8.28
C ASN A 87 -12.81 16.13 -9.38
N ALA A 88 -12.99 16.50 -10.65
CA ALA A 88 -12.48 15.72 -11.78
C ALA A 88 -10.95 15.76 -11.86
N GLU A 89 -10.34 16.92 -11.65
CA GLU A 89 -8.88 17.09 -11.62
C GLU A 89 -8.26 16.37 -10.43
N SER A 90 -8.83 16.51 -9.23
CA SER A 90 -8.39 15.79 -8.03
C SER A 90 -8.45 14.27 -8.25
N HIS A 91 -9.54 13.77 -8.83
CA HIS A 91 -9.67 12.35 -9.15
C HIS A 91 -8.63 11.88 -10.17
N PHE A 92 -8.39 12.68 -11.22
CA PHE A 92 -7.38 12.39 -12.23
C PHE A 92 -5.97 12.29 -11.61
N ILE A 93 -5.57 13.28 -10.82
CA ILE A 93 -4.25 13.29 -10.16
C ILE A 93 -4.09 12.09 -9.23
N ARG A 94 -5.11 11.79 -8.42
CA ARG A 94 -5.09 10.63 -7.50
C ARG A 94 -4.90 9.31 -8.27
N ASN A 95 -5.53 9.17 -9.44
CA ASN A 95 -5.36 7.99 -10.29
C ASN A 95 -3.93 7.92 -10.87
N GLU A 96 -3.40 9.02 -11.39
CA GLU A 96 -2.03 9.06 -11.93
C GLU A 96 -0.99 8.70 -10.87
N ILE A 97 -1.16 9.20 -9.64
CA ILE A 97 -0.30 8.87 -8.51
C ILE A 97 -0.43 7.39 -8.15
N SER A 98 -1.66 6.86 -8.10
CA SER A 98 -1.91 5.44 -7.85
C SER A 98 -1.22 4.55 -8.90
N TYR A 99 -1.34 4.86 -10.18
CA TYR A 99 -0.67 4.12 -11.25
C TYR A 99 0.86 4.25 -11.20
N THR A 100 1.36 5.43 -10.84
CA THR A 100 2.80 5.65 -10.64
C THR A 100 3.33 4.79 -9.49
N LEU A 101 2.61 4.72 -8.37
CA LEU A 101 2.94 3.85 -7.24
C LEU A 101 2.92 2.37 -7.65
N GLU A 102 1.93 1.92 -8.41
CA GLU A 102 1.93 0.56 -8.96
C GLU A 102 3.17 0.29 -9.80
N GLY A 103 3.58 1.24 -10.64
CA GLY A 103 4.83 1.17 -11.41
C GLY A 103 6.06 0.99 -10.51
N ILE A 104 6.18 1.80 -9.45
CA ILE A 104 7.26 1.67 -8.45
C ILE A 104 7.27 0.26 -7.85
N TYR A 105 6.11 -0.28 -7.48
CA TYR A 105 6.04 -1.62 -6.89
C TYR A 105 6.51 -2.71 -7.86
N LYS A 106 6.26 -2.55 -9.16
CA LYS A 106 6.75 -3.47 -10.20
C LYS A 106 8.25 -3.36 -10.42
N ILE A 107 8.82 -2.15 -10.39
CA ILE A 107 10.27 -1.92 -10.50
C ILE A 107 11.01 -2.56 -9.32
N LEU A 108 10.41 -2.53 -8.13
CA LEU A 108 10.95 -3.13 -6.89
C LEU A 108 10.74 -4.65 -6.78
N ASN A 109 10.42 -5.35 -7.88
CA ASN A 109 10.08 -6.78 -7.86
C ASN A 109 11.22 -7.70 -7.38
N SER A 110 12.47 -7.26 -7.47
CA SER A 110 13.67 -8.01 -7.07
C SER A 110 14.01 -7.85 -5.59
N ALA A 111 13.40 -6.88 -4.91
CA ALA A 111 13.61 -6.64 -3.48
C ALA A 111 12.90 -7.69 -2.61
N PHE A 112 13.36 -7.83 -1.37
CA PHE A 112 12.64 -8.60 -0.35
C PHE A 112 11.50 -7.76 0.26
N TRP A 113 10.25 -8.23 0.18
CA TRP A 113 9.08 -7.46 0.63
C TRP A 113 8.49 -7.96 1.95
N LEU A 114 8.11 -7.02 2.81
CA LEU A 114 7.35 -7.25 4.05
C LEU A 114 6.13 -6.31 4.08
N ASN A 115 4.94 -6.71 3.63
CA ASN A 115 4.68 -7.87 2.75
C ASN A 115 4.57 -7.40 1.29
N ASN A 116 4.63 -8.35 0.34
CA ASN A 116 4.41 -8.02 -1.06
C ASN A 116 2.98 -7.50 -1.29
N VAL A 117 2.83 -6.48 -2.13
CA VAL A 117 1.54 -5.82 -2.41
C VAL A 117 0.50 -6.82 -2.94
N ASN A 118 0.89 -7.77 -3.79
CA ASN A 118 -0.07 -8.75 -4.34
C ASN A 118 -0.56 -9.72 -3.26
N ASP A 119 0.32 -10.12 -2.33
CA ASP A 119 -0.04 -11.02 -1.23
C ASP A 119 -0.99 -10.32 -0.25
N ILE A 120 -0.78 -9.02 0.00
CA ILE A 120 -1.68 -8.19 0.80
C ILE A 120 -3.06 -8.14 0.14
N ARG A 121 -3.13 -7.84 -1.16
CA ARG A 121 -4.42 -7.79 -1.89
C ARG A 121 -5.18 -9.12 -1.83
N ASN A 122 -4.47 -10.24 -1.97
CA ASN A 122 -5.07 -11.56 -1.81
C ASN A 122 -5.56 -11.77 -0.37
N ALA A 123 -4.74 -11.37 0.60
CA ALA A 123 -5.07 -11.48 2.02
C ALA A 123 -6.22 -10.55 2.44
N GLU A 124 -6.50 -9.45 1.74
CA GLU A 124 -7.62 -8.53 2.02
C GLU A 124 -8.95 -9.00 1.42
N ASN A 125 -8.92 -9.92 0.45
CA ASN A 125 -10.13 -10.43 -0.17
C ASN A 125 -10.89 -11.38 0.78
N LYS A 126 -11.98 -10.89 1.36
CA LYS A 126 -12.77 -11.62 2.38
C LYS A 126 -13.42 -12.90 1.84
N ILE A 127 -13.84 -12.90 0.58
CA ILE A 127 -14.36 -14.12 -0.08
C ILE A 127 -13.25 -15.18 -0.13
N TYR A 128 -12.05 -14.77 -0.52
CA TYR A 128 -10.88 -15.65 -0.54
C TYR A 128 -10.50 -16.13 0.87
N GLN A 129 -10.45 -15.24 1.86
CA GLN A 129 -10.17 -15.59 3.26
C GLN A 129 -11.15 -16.65 3.79
N LEU A 130 -12.46 -16.45 3.62
CA LEU A 130 -13.50 -17.40 4.06
C LEU A 130 -13.34 -18.75 3.36
N ARG A 131 -13.03 -18.75 2.06
CA ARG A 131 -12.81 -19.98 1.29
C ARG A 131 -11.58 -20.75 1.78
N VAL A 132 -10.48 -20.07 2.08
CA VAL A 132 -9.25 -20.69 2.60
C VAL A 132 -9.47 -21.20 4.02
N ALA A 133 -10.07 -20.42 4.90
CA ALA A 133 -10.37 -20.80 6.28
C ALA A 133 -11.27 -22.06 6.34
N LYS A 134 -12.31 -22.12 5.50
CA LYS A 134 -13.16 -23.32 5.36
C LYS A 134 -12.36 -24.55 4.94
N ARG A 135 -11.46 -24.40 3.96
CA ARG A 135 -10.62 -25.51 3.48
C ARG A 135 -9.66 -26.02 4.55
N LEU A 136 -9.13 -25.12 5.38
CA LEU A 136 -8.21 -25.45 6.46
C LEU A 136 -8.92 -25.97 7.72
N GLY A 137 -10.25 -26.07 7.71
CA GLY A 137 -11.02 -26.60 8.84
C GLY A 137 -11.15 -25.63 10.01
N PHE A 138 -11.02 -24.32 9.78
CA PHE A 138 -11.24 -23.33 10.82
C PHE A 138 -12.71 -23.33 11.24
N ASN A 139 -12.97 -23.11 12.53
CA ASN A 139 -14.33 -22.92 13.01
C ASN A 139 -14.82 -21.55 12.54
N MET A 140 -15.75 -21.54 11.58
CA MET A 140 -16.26 -20.31 10.97
C MET A 140 -17.70 -20.07 11.38
N THR A 141 -18.04 -18.80 11.58
CA THR A 141 -19.44 -18.36 11.64
C THR A 141 -20.11 -18.63 10.30
N ALA A 142 -21.40 -18.97 10.31
CA ALA A 142 -22.20 -19.03 9.10
C ALA A 142 -22.18 -17.65 8.40
N SER A 143 -21.75 -17.60 7.14
CA SER A 143 -21.59 -16.35 6.40
C SER A 143 -22.23 -16.47 5.02
N LEU A 144 -22.97 -15.44 4.62
CA LEU A 144 -23.55 -15.26 3.29
C LEU A 144 -23.11 -13.90 2.76
N ILE A 145 -22.64 -13.85 1.51
CA ILE A 145 -22.35 -12.62 0.78
C ILE A 145 -23.27 -12.63 -0.44
N THR A 146 -24.18 -11.66 -0.52
CA THR A 146 -25.17 -11.53 -1.60
C THR A 146 -25.40 -10.06 -1.94
N VAL A 147 -25.73 -9.79 -3.21
CA VAL A 147 -26.23 -8.48 -3.68
C VAL A 147 -27.75 -8.50 -3.89
N ASN A 148 -28.39 -9.64 -3.65
CA ASN A 148 -29.83 -9.83 -3.79
C ASN A 148 -30.50 -9.80 -2.41
N SER A 149 -31.45 -8.88 -2.23
CA SER A 149 -32.14 -8.70 -0.95
C SER A 149 -33.00 -9.90 -0.55
N SER A 150 -33.49 -10.70 -1.50
CA SER A 150 -34.34 -11.86 -1.18
C SER A 150 -33.61 -12.98 -0.44
N ASP A 151 -32.27 -13.03 -0.53
CA ASP A 151 -31.48 -14.09 0.11
C ASP A 151 -31.29 -13.84 1.63
N ILE A 152 -31.66 -12.64 2.11
CA ILE A 152 -31.52 -12.22 3.52
C ILE A 152 -32.64 -12.80 4.41
N ASP A 153 -33.79 -13.15 3.82
CA ASP A 153 -34.96 -13.67 4.56
C ASP A 153 -34.78 -15.10 5.10
N HIS A 154 -33.66 -15.75 4.76
CA HIS A 154 -33.25 -16.98 5.44
C HIS A 154 -32.55 -16.62 6.77
N PRO A 155 -33.02 -17.15 7.92
CA PRO A 155 -32.50 -16.79 9.23
C PRO A 155 -31.08 -17.31 9.41
N ILE A 156 -30.11 -16.56 8.91
CA ILE A 156 -28.74 -16.60 9.42
C ILE A 156 -28.85 -15.86 10.74
N SER A 157 -28.54 -16.53 11.85
CA SER A 157 -28.49 -15.89 13.16
C SER A 157 -27.39 -14.82 13.14
N ILE A 158 -27.75 -13.60 12.75
CA ILE A 158 -26.87 -12.43 12.70
C ILE A 158 -26.58 -12.06 14.15
N GLN A 159 -25.39 -12.42 14.65
CA GLN A 159 -24.84 -11.73 15.81
C GLN A 159 -24.50 -10.31 15.35
N SER A 160 -25.01 -9.32 16.08
CA SER A 160 -25.18 -7.91 15.72
C SER A 160 -23.92 -7.11 15.33
N ASP A 161 -22.74 -7.74 15.26
CA ASP A 161 -21.46 -7.06 15.07
C ASP A 161 -20.73 -7.40 13.76
N GLN A 162 -21.35 -8.15 12.82
CA GLN A 162 -20.65 -8.57 11.59
C GLN A 162 -21.48 -8.41 10.31
N VAL A 163 -21.93 -7.19 10.03
CA VAL A 163 -22.19 -6.80 8.64
C VAL A 163 -20.86 -6.37 8.04
N ILE A 164 -20.27 -7.25 7.24
CA ILE A 164 -19.24 -6.86 6.31
C ILE A 164 -19.97 -6.36 5.06
N SER A 165 -20.14 -5.05 4.94
CA SER A 165 -20.49 -4.47 3.65
C SER A 165 -19.27 -4.56 2.74
N VAL A 166 -19.51 -4.93 1.48
CA VAL A 166 -18.58 -4.70 0.37
C VAL A 166 -18.95 -3.37 -0.26
#